data_AF-A0A4U5P379-F1
#
_entry.id   AF-A0A4U5P379-F1
#
_cell.length_a   1.000
_cell.length_b   1.000
_cell.length_c   1.000
_cell.angle_alpha   90.00
_cell.angle_beta   90.00
_cell.angle_gamma   90.00
#
_symmetry.space_group_name_H-M   'P 1'
#
loop_
_entity.id
_entity.type
_entity.pdbx_description
1 polymer ?
#
loop_
_entity_poly.entity_id
_entity_poly.type
_entity_poly.pdbx_seq_one_letter_code
_entity_poly.pdbx_strand_id
1 'polypeptide(L)'
;VGSRLIELLLQTAYIQPPCDQLADSPSEPRPAFVHAFRTVSYENKKGAKKYGVIQCDPLVLKGLEKTARHMVIPYMPMLVPPLRWRGYDKGAHLFLPSYVMRIHGAKQQREAVKRAPRKQLQPVFEALDTLGNTRWRVNKRVLSVVDRIWSNGGCLADLVDHSDVPLPEKPETEDQALLKKWKWKLRGVKKENRERHAQRCEIELKLAVARKMKDEEDLCRGILEFTEGCPLGKSGLRWLKIHIANLFAGGVDELFYEGRIAFTENHLDDIFDSTDKPLDGKRWWLHAEDPFQFLAVCINLTEALRSSSPETYISHIPVHQDGSCNGLQHYAALGRDKLGAATVNLVAGEKPADVYSGIAARVLDIMRRDAQKDPDVFPDALRAKELINQVDRKLVKQTVMTSVYGVTYIGARDQIKRRLKERGITEESDIFGCSCYAAKVTLTALGEMFEAARSIMNWLGDCAKIIASENEPVRWTTPLGLPVVQPYRKLGRRSIKTSLQVLILQKETDKVMVQRQRTAFPPNFVHSLDSSHMMMTAVACKGAGLNFAGVHDSYWTHACDVDEMNRILREKFVELYETPILENLLESFEKSFPTLSFPPLPDRGDFELREVLESPYFFN
;
A
#
# COMPACT_ATOMS: atom_id res chain seq x y z
N VAL A 1 -23.79 13.94 -22.75
CA VAL A 1 -23.24 12.91 -23.65
C VAL A 1 -23.30 11.52 -23.02
N GLY A 2 -22.52 11.20 -21.97
CA GLY A 2 -22.48 9.85 -21.38
C GLY A 2 -23.84 9.21 -21.07
N SER A 3 -24.77 9.94 -20.42
CA SER A 3 -26.13 9.45 -20.18
C SER A 3 -26.88 9.05 -21.44
N ARG A 4 -26.72 9.78 -22.55
CA ARG A 4 -27.42 9.49 -23.81
C ARG A 4 -26.84 8.26 -24.49
N LEU A 5 -25.52 8.06 -24.40
CA LEU A 5 -24.87 6.84 -24.91
C LEU A 5 -25.33 5.60 -24.12
N ILE A 6 -25.43 5.70 -22.79
CA ILE A 6 -25.96 4.62 -21.96
C ILE A 6 -27.43 4.35 -22.29
N GLU A 7 -28.23 5.39 -22.51
CA GLU A 7 -29.63 5.22 -22.91
C GLU A 7 -29.78 4.47 -24.23
N LEU A 8 -28.98 4.82 -25.24
CA LEU A 8 -28.95 4.09 -26.51
C LEU A 8 -28.51 2.63 -26.32
N LEU A 9 -27.54 2.37 -25.43
CA LEU A 9 -27.14 1.01 -25.08
C LEU A 9 -28.30 0.22 -24.44
N LEU A 10 -29.02 0.83 -23.50
CA LEU A 10 -30.18 0.20 -22.85
C LEU A 10 -31.31 -0.15 -23.84
N GLN A 11 -31.47 0.67 -24.88
CA GLN A 11 -32.49 0.49 -25.92
C GLN A 11 -32.12 -0.57 -26.96
N THR A 12 -30.85 -0.96 -27.05
CA THR A 12 -30.35 -1.80 -28.16
C THR A 12 -29.73 -3.11 -27.69
N ALA A 13 -29.27 -3.20 -26.44
CA ALA A 13 -28.65 -4.41 -25.90
C ALA A 13 -29.71 -5.39 -25.37
N TYR A 14 -29.91 -6.50 -26.08
CA TYR A 14 -30.78 -7.61 -25.67
C TYR A 14 -29.98 -8.89 -25.52
N ILE A 15 -30.42 -9.77 -24.62
CA ILE A 15 -29.86 -11.10 -24.42
C ILE A 15 -30.95 -12.14 -24.61
N GLN A 16 -30.58 -13.20 -25.33
CA GLN A 16 -31.41 -14.39 -25.52
C GLN A 16 -31.11 -15.39 -24.39
N PRO A 17 -32.07 -15.72 -23.52
CA PRO A 17 -31.87 -16.77 -22.52
C PRO A 17 -31.65 -18.14 -23.18
N PRO A 18 -30.92 -19.07 -22.54
CA PRO A 18 -30.88 -20.46 -22.97
C PRO A 18 -32.30 -21.04 -23.00
N CYS A 19 -32.60 -21.85 -24.01
CA CYS A 19 -33.90 -22.53 -24.10
C CYS A 19 -34.05 -23.48 -22.90
N ASP A 20 -35.07 -23.27 -22.06
CA ASP A 20 -35.42 -24.23 -21.00
C ASP A 20 -35.91 -25.53 -21.65
N GLN A 21 -35.29 -26.67 -21.31
CA GLN A 21 -35.69 -27.99 -21.81
C GLN A 21 -37.11 -28.41 -21.40
N LEU A 22 -37.79 -27.62 -20.55
CA LEU A 22 -39.11 -27.86 -19.99
C LEU A 22 -40.20 -26.92 -20.56
N ALA A 23 -39.84 -25.96 -21.42
CA ALA A 23 -40.79 -24.99 -21.97
C ALA A 23 -40.93 -25.17 -23.50
N ASP A 24 -42.17 -25.37 -23.98
CA ASP A 24 -42.52 -25.58 -25.40
C ASP A 24 -42.34 -24.33 -26.31
N SER A 25 -41.66 -23.28 -25.83
CA SER A 25 -41.43 -22.06 -26.61
C SER A 25 -40.02 -21.48 -26.38
N PRO A 26 -39.37 -20.96 -27.43
CA PRO A 26 -38.09 -20.27 -27.27
C PRO A 26 -38.26 -19.04 -26.38
N SER A 27 -37.40 -18.90 -25.37
CA SER A 27 -37.44 -17.81 -24.41
C SER A 27 -37.39 -16.46 -25.11
N GLU A 28 -38.25 -15.49 -24.77
CA GLU A 28 -38.21 -14.18 -25.45
C GLU A 28 -36.90 -13.42 -25.15
N PRO A 29 -36.34 -12.68 -26.13
CA PRO A 29 -35.21 -11.79 -25.90
C PRO A 29 -35.57 -10.73 -24.87
N ARG A 30 -34.69 -10.51 -23.88
CA ARG A 30 -34.92 -9.50 -22.82
C ARG A 30 -33.75 -8.52 -22.73
N PRO A 31 -33.98 -7.28 -22.26
CA PRO A 31 -32.92 -6.28 -22.17
C PRO A 31 -31.73 -6.77 -21.34
N ALA A 32 -30.52 -6.66 -21.89
CA ALA A 32 -29.28 -7.04 -21.21
C ALA A 32 -28.95 -6.10 -20.04
N PHE A 33 -29.46 -4.86 -20.10
CA PHE A 33 -29.26 -3.84 -19.09
C PHE A 33 -30.57 -3.11 -18.82
N VAL A 34 -30.88 -2.84 -17.54
CA VAL A 34 -32.10 -2.14 -17.14
C VAL A 34 -31.76 -1.01 -16.18
N HIS A 35 -32.32 0.18 -16.42
CA HIS A 35 -32.24 1.28 -15.46
C HIS A 35 -33.28 1.07 -14.36
N ALA A 36 -32.84 1.00 -13.11
CA ALA A 36 -33.69 0.80 -11.96
C ALA A 36 -33.27 1.70 -10.81
N PHE A 37 -34.15 1.87 -9.82
CA PHE A 37 -33.78 2.57 -8.59
C PHE A 37 -33.59 1.59 -7.44
N ARG A 38 -32.46 1.68 -6.75
CA ARG A 38 -32.19 0.91 -5.52
C ARG A 38 -32.19 1.83 -4.32
N THR A 39 -32.90 1.41 -3.29
CA THR A 39 -32.88 2.07 -1.99
C THR A 39 -31.81 1.40 -1.13
N VAL A 40 -30.80 2.17 -0.75
CA VAL A 40 -29.73 1.74 0.15
C VAL A 40 -29.98 2.36 1.52
N SER A 41 -30.23 1.53 2.53
CA SER A 41 -30.23 1.96 3.93
C SER A 41 -28.81 1.81 4.49
N TYR A 42 -28.37 2.78 5.29
CA TYR A 42 -27.08 2.73 5.97
C TYR A 42 -27.35 2.48 7.46
N GLU A 43 -26.75 1.44 8.04
CA GLU A 43 -26.94 1.07 9.46
C GLU A 43 -26.62 2.21 10.43
N ASN A 44 -25.66 3.08 10.08
CA ASN A 44 -25.17 4.16 10.95
C ASN A 44 -25.72 5.56 10.61
N LYS A 45 -26.69 5.69 9.69
CA LYS A 45 -27.35 6.97 9.40
C LYS A 45 -28.85 6.78 9.31
N LYS A 46 -29.62 7.55 10.09
CA LYS A 46 -31.07 7.66 9.93
C LYS A 46 -31.37 8.21 8.53
N GLY A 47 -31.63 7.32 7.56
CA GLY A 47 -32.02 7.69 6.20
C GLY A 47 -31.74 6.61 5.17
N ALA A 48 -32.75 6.29 4.36
CA ALA A 48 -32.60 5.50 3.16
C ALA A 48 -32.34 6.44 1.97
N LYS A 49 -31.34 6.14 1.14
CA LYS A 49 -31.07 6.90 -0.09
C LYS A 49 -31.43 6.06 -1.31
N LYS A 50 -32.18 6.67 -2.22
CA LYS A 50 -32.53 6.09 -3.53
C LYS A 50 -31.45 6.47 -4.55
N TYR A 51 -30.88 5.49 -5.21
CA TYR A 51 -29.87 5.65 -6.27
C TYR A 51 -30.40 5.05 -7.57
N GLY A 52 -30.28 5.77 -8.69
CA GLY A 52 -30.48 5.17 -10.00
C GLY A 52 -29.26 4.33 -10.36
N VAL A 53 -29.51 3.06 -10.72
CA VAL A 53 -28.49 2.07 -11.04
C VAL A 53 -28.79 1.46 -12.41
N ILE A 54 -27.74 1.15 -13.16
CA ILE A 54 -27.85 0.28 -14.33
C ILE A 54 -27.63 -1.15 -13.84
N GLN A 55 -28.66 -1.97 -13.91
CA GLN A 55 -28.60 -3.38 -13.54
C GLN A 55 -28.22 -4.19 -14.78
N CYS A 56 -27.20 -5.03 -14.62
CA CYS A 56 -26.76 -5.98 -15.62
C CYS A 56 -27.56 -7.27 -15.46
N ASP A 57 -27.93 -7.88 -16.58
CA ASP A 57 -28.54 -9.20 -16.58
C ASP A 57 -27.64 -10.27 -15.94
N PRO A 58 -28.16 -11.22 -15.14
CA PRO A 58 -27.34 -12.28 -14.54
C PRO A 58 -26.55 -13.12 -15.55
N LEU A 59 -27.07 -13.35 -16.77
CA LEU A 59 -26.34 -14.10 -17.79
C LEU A 59 -25.16 -13.30 -18.36
N VAL A 60 -25.33 -11.98 -18.53
CA VAL A 60 -24.25 -11.09 -18.94
C VAL A 60 -23.18 -11.02 -17.85
N LEU A 61 -23.60 -10.89 -16.59
CA LEU A 61 -22.70 -10.91 -15.43
C LEU A 61 -21.89 -12.21 -15.37
N LYS A 62 -22.55 -13.37 -15.53
CA LYS A 62 -21.90 -14.69 -15.59
C LYS A 62 -20.93 -14.83 -16.78
N GLY A 63 -21.19 -14.13 -17.88
CA GLY A 63 -20.26 -14.05 -19.01
C GLY A 63 -18.99 -13.26 -18.67
N LEU A 64 -19.16 -12.08 -18.07
CA LEU A 64 -18.05 -11.22 -17.63
C LEU A 64 -17.19 -11.88 -16.54
N GLU A 65 -17.81 -12.71 -15.69
CA GLU A 65 -17.13 -13.51 -14.66
C GLU A 65 -16.13 -14.53 -15.23
N LYS A 66 -16.37 -15.05 -16.43
CA LYS A 66 -15.59 -16.17 -16.98
C LYS A 66 -14.35 -15.74 -17.73
N THR A 67 -14.27 -14.50 -18.22
CA THR A 67 -13.12 -14.08 -19.03
C THR A 67 -12.91 -12.57 -19.06
N ALA A 68 -11.66 -12.16 -18.85
CA ALA A 68 -11.22 -10.78 -19.08
C ALA A 68 -10.98 -10.46 -20.57
N ARG A 69 -11.14 -11.42 -21.50
CA ARG A 69 -10.82 -11.27 -22.92
C ARG A 69 -11.50 -10.07 -23.59
N HIS A 70 -12.68 -9.71 -23.13
CA HIS A 70 -13.48 -8.61 -23.70
C HIS A 70 -13.25 -7.26 -23.00
N MET A 71 -12.40 -7.21 -21.97
CA MET A 71 -12.07 -5.98 -21.27
C MET A 71 -11.01 -5.20 -22.03
N VAL A 72 -11.34 -3.96 -22.42
CA VAL A 72 -10.36 -3.03 -22.98
C VAL A 72 -9.53 -2.47 -21.85
N ILE A 73 -8.23 -2.76 -21.87
CA ILE A 73 -7.24 -2.21 -20.93
C ILE A 73 -6.42 -1.16 -21.69
N PRO A 74 -6.79 0.14 -21.63
CA PRO A 74 -6.14 1.16 -22.45
C PRO A 74 -4.70 1.42 -22.01
N TYR A 75 -4.45 1.49 -20.70
CA TYR A 75 -3.11 1.70 -20.14
C TYR A 75 -2.46 0.36 -19.86
N MET A 76 -1.90 -0.26 -20.90
CA MET A 76 -0.98 -1.39 -20.75
C MET A 76 0.46 -0.86 -20.60
N PRO A 77 1.35 -1.65 -19.98
CA PRO A 77 2.78 -1.41 -20.06
C PRO A 77 3.28 -1.16 -21.50
N MET A 78 4.28 -0.29 -21.65
CA MET A 78 4.79 0.12 -22.95
C MET A 78 5.90 -0.81 -23.42
N LEU A 79 5.81 -1.26 -24.68
CA LEU A 79 6.84 -2.08 -25.34
C LEU A 79 8.09 -1.28 -25.79
N VAL A 80 8.01 0.05 -25.70
CA VAL A 80 9.09 0.96 -26.06
C VAL A 80 9.29 1.96 -24.91
N PRO A 81 10.51 2.52 -24.77
CA PRO A 81 10.78 3.49 -23.73
C PRO A 81 9.74 4.64 -23.71
N PRO A 82 9.27 5.05 -22.52
CA PRO A 82 8.28 6.12 -22.41
C PRO A 82 8.84 7.46 -22.90
N LEU A 83 7.95 8.36 -23.29
CA LEU A 83 8.30 9.74 -23.57
C LEU A 83 8.83 10.42 -22.31
N ARG A 84 9.97 11.09 -22.43
CA ARG A 84 10.54 11.90 -21.35
C ARG A 84 9.58 12.99 -20.89
N TRP A 85 9.50 13.20 -19.59
CA TRP A 85 8.69 14.26 -19.00
C TRP A 85 9.26 15.65 -19.33
N ARG A 86 8.41 16.51 -19.88
CA ARG A 86 8.75 17.90 -20.25
C ARG A 86 7.78 18.93 -19.68
N GLY A 87 6.73 18.48 -19.00
CA GLY A 87 5.69 19.31 -18.43
C GLY A 87 4.57 18.46 -17.81
N TYR A 88 3.57 19.13 -17.24
CA TYR A 88 2.48 18.50 -16.49
C TYR A 88 1.75 17.38 -17.26
N ASP A 89 1.46 17.60 -18.55
CA ASP A 89 0.71 16.71 -19.44
C ASP A 89 1.56 16.25 -20.64
N LYS A 90 2.89 16.24 -20.50
CA LYS A 90 3.85 15.92 -21.56
C LYS A 90 4.90 14.92 -21.06
N GLY A 91 4.67 13.63 -21.27
CA GLY A 91 5.57 12.52 -20.91
C GLY A 91 4.82 11.19 -20.80
N ALA A 92 5.52 10.13 -20.43
CA ALA A 92 5.03 8.75 -20.32
C ALA A 92 4.51 8.15 -21.64
N HIS A 93 3.20 7.98 -21.82
CA HIS A 93 2.65 7.29 -22.99
C HIS A 93 2.76 8.13 -24.28
N LEU A 94 2.96 7.46 -25.42
CA LEU A 94 3.09 8.13 -26.73
C LEU A 94 1.81 8.84 -27.16
N PHE A 95 0.66 8.17 -26.98
CA PHE A 95 -0.64 8.65 -27.48
C PHE A 95 -1.67 8.87 -26.38
N LEU A 96 -1.54 8.15 -25.26
CA LEU A 96 -2.50 8.27 -24.15
C LEU A 96 -2.13 9.45 -23.25
N PRO A 97 -3.12 10.26 -22.84
CA PRO A 97 -2.86 11.41 -21.99
C PRO A 97 -2.31 10.95 -20.64
N SER A 98 -1.10 11.38 -20.34
CA SER A 98 -0.42 11.09 -19.08
C SER A 98 -0.13 12.37 -18.33
N TYR A 99 -0.27 12.34 -17.01
CA TYR A 99 -0.07 13.50 -16.15
C TYR A 99 0.97 13.20 -15.10
N VAL A 100 1.89 14.14 -14.86
CA VAL A 100 2.97 14.02 -13.86
C VAL A 100 2.42 13.69 -12.47
N MET A 101 1.22 14.19 -12.13
CA MET A 101 0.61 14.00 -10.83
C MET A 101 -0.85 13.59 -10.92
N ARG A 102 -1.21 12.58 -10.13
CA ARG A 102 -2.59 12.12 -9.94
C ARG A 102 -3.32 13.03 -8.94
N ILE A 103 -3.98 14.05 -9.46
CA ILE A 103 -4.60 15.12 -8.66
C ILE A 103 -6.08 14.89 -8.28
N HIS A 104 -6.71 13.82 -8.77
CA HIS A 104 -8.11 13.45 -8.45
C HIS A 104 -9.15 14.59 -8.58
N GLY A 105 -8.95 15.49 -9.54
CA GLY A 105 -9.85 16.62 -9.80
C GLY A 105 -9.49 17.94 -9.10
N ALA A 106 -8.48 17.94 -8.21
CA ALA A 106 -8.05 19.13 -7.49
C ALA A 106 -7.47 20.20 -8.42
N LYS A 107 -8.25 21.26 -8.66
CA LYS A 107 -7.89 22.30 -9.64
C LYS A 107 -6.64 23.07 -9.21
N GLN A 108 -6.53 23.45 -7.94
CA GLN A 108 -5.40 24.25 -7.46
C GLN A 108 -4.07 23.51 -7.55
N GLN A 109 -4.05 22.20 -7.27
CA GLN A 109 -2.86 21.37 -7.45
C GLN A 109 -2.42 21.33 -8.92
N ARG A 110 -3.39 21.17 -9.85
CA ARG A 110 -3.11 21.21 -11.29
C ARG A 110 -2.42 22.51 -11.69
N GLU A 111 -3.00 23.63 -11.28
CA GLU A 111 -2.49 24.96 -11.64
C GLU A 111 -1.12 25.22 -11.01
N ALA A 112 -0.89 24.77 -9.76
CA ALA A 112 0.40 24.90 -9.10
C ALA A 112 1.52 24.19 -9.89
N VAL A 113 1.30 22.94 -10.30
CA VAL A 113 2.29 22.20 -11.11
C VAL A 113 2.46 22.81 -12.51
N LYS A 114 1.36 23.27 -13.14
CA LYS A 114 1.43 23.90 -14.47
C LYS A 114 2.18 25.23 -14.47
N ARG A 115 2.10 26.01 -13.39
CA ARG A 115 2.75 27.32 -13.26
C ARG A 115 4.19 27.25 -12.78
N ALA A 116 4.59 26.15 -12.13
CA ALA A 116 5.96 25.98 -11.68
C ALA A 116 6.94 26.06 -12.86
N PRO A 117 8.04 26.83 -12.75
CA PRO A 117 9.08 26.87 -13.76
C PRO A 117 9.60 25.47 -14.08
N ARG A 118 9.82 25.17 -15.37
CA ARG A 118 10.34 23.87 -15.78
C ARG A 118 11.66 23.51 -15.10
N LYS A 119 12.55 24.49 -14.90
CA LYS A 119 13.83 24.31 -14.21
C LYS A 119 13.63 23.81 -12.77
N GLN A 120 12.59 24.29 -12.09
CA GLN A 120 12.24 23.86 -10.73
C GLN A 120 11.76 22.41 -10.70
N LEU A 121 11.02 21.96 -11.72
CA LEU A 121 10.50 20.57 -11.80
C LEU A 121 11.48 19.57 -12.43
N GLN A 122 12.64 20.04 -12.91
CA GLN A 122 13.59 19.20 -13.63
C GLN A 122 14.05 17.96 -12.84
N PRO A 123 14.36 18.05 -11.51
CA PRO A 123 14.73 16.87 -10.73
C PRO A 123 13.61 15.82 -10.67
N VAL A 124 12.36 16.26 -10.56
CA VAL A 124 11.19 15.37 -10.54
C VAL A 124 11.02 14.67 -11.89
N PHE A 125 11.18 15.39 -13.00
CA PHE A 125 11.08 14.81 -14.34
C PHE A 125 12.19 13.79 -14.59
N GLU A 126 13.42 14.10 -14.17
CA GLU A 126 14.55 13.19 -14.30
C GLU A 126 14.36 11.90 -13.48
N ALA A 127 13.84 12.01 -12.25
CA ALA A 127 13.52 10.85 -11.43
C ALA A 127 12.41 10.00 -12.06
N LEU A 128 11.32 10.61 -12.52
CA LEU A 128 10.22 9.90 -13.19
C LEU A 128 10.67 9.24 -14.51
N ASP A 129 11.51 9.92 -15.28
CA ASP A 129 12.12 9.35 -16.49
C ASP A 129 13.04 8.18 -16.14
N THR A 130 13.79 8.28 -15.06
CA THR A 130 14.66 7.19 -14.58
C THR A 130 13.83 5.96 -14.23
N LEU A 131 12.82 6.12 -13.37
CA LEU A 131 11.93 5.04 -12.97
C LEU A 131 11.16 4.43 -14.16
N GLY A 132 10.74 5.26 -15.12
CA GLY A 132 10.00 4.81 -16.30
C GLY A 132 10.84 4.09 -17.35
N ASN A 133 12.17 4.25 -17.33
CA ASN A 133 13.08 3.60 -18.28
C ASN A 133 13.60 2.24 -17.81
N THR A 134 13.40 1.87 -16.54
CA THR A 134 13.75 0.54 -16.02
C THR A 134 12.94 -0.53 -16.75
N ARG A 135 13.62 -1.47 -17.40
CA ARG A 135 13.00 -2.51 -18.24
C ARG A 135 12.68 -3.76 -17.44
N TRP A 136 11.52 -4.31 -17.73
CA TRP A 136 10.96 -5.45 -17.02
C TRP A 136 10.58 -6.56 -17.98
N ARG A 137 10.70 -7.81 -17.55
CA ARG A 137 10.20 -8.98 -18.27
C ARG A 137 9.42 -9.91 -17.36
N VAL A 138 8.60 -10.76 -17.98
CA VAL A 138 7.80 -11.78 -17.30
C VAL A 138 8.68 -13.00 -16.95
N ASN A 139 8.79 -13.34 -15.67
CA ASN A 139 9.33 -14.60 -15.17
C ASN A 139 8.38 -15.74 -15.55
N LYS A 140 8.74 -16.44 -16.64
CA LYS A 140 7.90 -17.48 -17.25
C LYS A 140 7.71 -18.69 -16.34
N ARG A 141 8.68 -19.01 -15.49
CA ARG A 141 8.60 -20.16 -14.56
C ARG A 141 7.57 -19.89 -13.46
N VAL A 142 7.62 -18.71 -12.83
CA VAL A 142 6.63 -18.34 -11.81
C VAL A 142 5.24 -18.18 -12.43
N LEU A 143 5.13 -17.52 -13.61
CA LEU A 143 3.85 -17.42 -14.32
C LEU A 143 3.23 -18.80 -14.57
N SER A 144 4.03 -19.79 -14.98
CA SER A 144 3.54 -21.16 -15.18
C SER A 144 3.01 -21.81 -13.91
N VAL A 145 3.63 -21.55 -12.75
CA VAL A 145 3.14 -22.06 -11.45
C VAL A 145 1.84 -21.37 -11.07
N VAL A 146 1.77 -20.05 -11.22
CA VAL A 146 0.55 -19.26 -10.97
C VAL A 146 -0.59 -19.74 -11.86
N ASP A 147 -0.35 -19.92 -13.16
CA ASP A 147 -1.35 -20.41 -14.11
C ASP A 147 -1.84 -21.82 -13.75
N ARG A 148 -0.95 -22.72 -13.31
CA ARG A 148 -1.34 -24.06 -12.84
C ARG A 148 -2.21 -23.99 -11.58
N ILE A 149 -1.84 -23.19 -10.59
CA ILE A 149 -2.65 -23.01 -9.37
C ILE A 149 -4.03 -22.44 -9.71
N TRP A 150 -4.04 -21.38 -10.52
CA TRP A 150 -5.26 -20.68 -10.91
C TRP A 150 -6.22 -21.57 -11.71
N SER A 151 -5.69 -22.33 -12.67
CA SER A 151 -6.48 -23.29 -13.46
C SER A 151 -7.06 -24.43 -12.62
N ASN A 152 -6.44 -24.74 -11.48
CA ASN A 152 -6.90 -25.77 -10.53
C ASN A 152 -7.82 -25.22 -9.42
N GLY A 153 -8.34 -24.00 -9.55
CA GLY A 153 -9.32 -23.43 -8.63
C GLY A 153 -8.79 -22.38 -7.64
N GLY A 154 -7.50 -22.05 -7.69
CA GLY A 154 -6.90 -21.04 -6.80
C GLY A 154 -6.65 -21.57 -5.38
N CYS A 155 -6.92 -20.74 -4.37
CA CYS A 155 -6.87 -21.09 -2.94
C CYS A 155 -5.47 -21.44 -2.37
N LEU A 156 -4.39 -21.17 -3.10
CA LEU A 156 -3.01 -21.44 -2.68
C LEU A 156 -2.16 -20.18 -2.86
N ALA A 157 -1.17 -19.96 -2.00
CA ALA A 157 -0.25 -18.82 -2.06
C ALA A 157 -0.98 -17.47 -2.17
N ASP A 158 -1.97 -17.26 -1.29
CA ASP A 158 -2.84 -16.07 -1.25
C ASP A 158 -3.70 -15.81 -2.50
N LEU A 159 -3.75 -16.74 -3.45
CA LEU A 159 -4.73 -16.66 -4.53
C LEU A 159 -6.12 -16.98 -3.99
N VAL A 160 -7.09 -16.14 -4.36
CA VAL A 160 -8.49 -16.32 -4.00
C VAL A 160 -9.04 -17.64 -4.53
N ASP A 161 -9.95 -18.26 -3.78
CA ASP A 161 -10.69 -19.44 -4.20
C ASP A 161 -11.69 -19.09 -5.34
N HIS A 162 -11.74 -19.93 -6.37
CA HIS A 162 -12.75 -19.87 -7.43
C HIS A 162 -14.16 -20.04 -6.90
N SER A 163 -14.33 -20.82 -5.83
CA SER A 163 -15.62 -21.14 -5.25
C SER A 163 -16.10 -20.07 -4.28
N ASP A 164 -17.41 -19.85 -4.32
CA ASP A 164 -18.10 -19.04 -3.33
C ASP A 164 -18.32 -19.84 -2.04
N VAL A 165 -18.30 -19.14 -0.90
CA VAL A 165 -18.69 -19.73 0.38
C VAL A 165 -20.18 -20.05 0.33
N PRO A 166 -20.61 -21.28 0.71
CA PRO A 166 -22.01 -21.66 0.74
C PRO A 166 -22.85 -20.72 1.61
N LEU A 167 -24.02 -20.33 1.12
CA LEU A 167 -24.94 -19.50 1.88
C LEU A 167 -25.47 -20.29 3.10
N PRO A 168 -25.54 -19.69 4.29
CA PRO A 168 -26.06 -20.38 5.47
C PRO A 168 -27.55 -20.69 5.27
N GLU A 169 -27.92 -21.94 5.56
CA GLU A 169 -29.31 -22.38 5.53
C GLU A 169 -30.16 -21.57 6.51
N LYS A 170 -31.40 -21.28 6.09
CA LYS A 170 -32.35 -20.55 6.91
C LYS A 170 -32.82 -21.48 8.03
N PRO A 171 -32.67 -21.11 9.32
CA PRO A 171 -33.14 -21.95 10.40
C PRO A 171 -34.67 -22.02 10.40
N GLU A 172 -35.20 -23.21 10.62
CA GLU A 172 -36.64 -23.46 10.80
C GLU A 172 -37.06 -23.07 12.23
N THR A 173 -37.10 -21.77 12.49
CA THR A 173 -37.48 -21.23 13.80
C THR A 173 -38.16 -19.88 13.66
N GLU A 174 -39.10 -19.59 14.57
CA GLU A 174 -39.72 -18.27 14.70
C GLU A 174 -38.95 -17.33 15.62
N ASP A 175 -37.90 -17.83 16.30
CA ASP A 175 -37.08 -17.03 17.19
C ASP A 175 -36.41 -15.87 16.42
N GLN A 176 -36.82 -14.65 16.76
CA GLN A 176 -36.32 -13.43 16.14
C GLN A 176 -34.81 -13.23 16.37
N ALA A 177 -34.26 -13.68 17.49
CA ALA A 177 -32.83 -13.58 17.78
C ALA A 177 -32.03 -14.52 16.86
N LEU A 178 -32.47 -15.76 16.70
CA LEU A 178 -31.85 -16.73 15.78
C LEU A 178 -31.99 -16.28 14.32
N LEU A 179 -33.16 -15.80 13.90
CA LEU A 179 -33.36 -15.24 12.56
C LEU A 179 -32.50 -14.00 12.31
N LYS A 180 -32.30 -13.15 13.32
CA LYS A 180 -31.40 -12.00 13.25
C LYS A 180 -29.95 -12.47 13.10
N LYS A 181 -29.50 -13.43 13.90
CA LYS A 181 -28.16 -14.03 13.82
C LYS A 181 -27.91 -14.66 12.44
N TRP A 182 -28.88 -15.40 11.90
CA TRP A 182 -28.83 -15.93 10.54
C TRP A 182 -28.74 -14.82 9.48
N LYS A 183 -29.58 -13.78 9.55
CA LYS A 183 -29.51 -12.64 8.61
C LYS A 183 -28.13 -11.97 8.63
N TRP A 184 -27.51 -11.84 9.81
CA TRP A 184 -26.14 -11.32 9.93
C TRP A 184 -25.12 -12.25 9.28
N LYS A 185 -25.18 -13.55 9.55
CA LYS A 185 -24.30 -14.56 8.92
C LYS A 185 -24.47 -14.56 7.39
N LEU A 186 -25.70 -14.55 6.89
CA LEU A 186 -26.02 -14.48 5.47
C LEU A 186 -25.47 -13.22 4.82
N ARG A 187 -25.60 -12.06 5.47
CA ARG A 187 -25.02 -10.81 4.98
C ARG A 187 -23.49 -10.85 4.95
N GLY A 188 -22.87 -11.45 5.97
CA GLY A 188 -21.43 -11.68 6.05
C GLY A 188 -20.93 -12.52 4.87
N VAL A 189 -21.52 -13.70 4.67
CA VAL A 189 -21.16 -14.61 3.55
C VAL A 189 -21.40 -13.94 2.19
N LYS A 190 -22.52 -13.26 2.00
CA LYS A 190 -22.77 -12.50 0.75
C LYS A 190 -21.75 -11.39 0.51
N LYS A 191 -21.25 -10.76 1.58
CA LYS A 191 -20.21 -9.74 1.47
C LYS A 191 -18.89 -10.38 1.06
N GLU A 192 -18.50 -11.47 1.73
CA GLU A 192 -17.29 -12.22 1.41
C GLU A 192 -17.29 -12.72 -0.03
N ASN A 193 -18.37 -13.34 -0.52
CA ASN A 193 -18.45 -13.80 -1.91
C ASN A 193 -18.31 -12.66 -2.93
N ARG A 194 -18.82 -11.45 -2.62
CA ARG A 194 -18.60 -10.27 -3.48
C ARG A 194 -17.14 -9.81 -3.46
N GLU A 195 -16.49 -9.87 -2.30
CA GLU A 195 -15.06 -9.53 -2.17
C GLU A 195 -14.20 -10.54 -2.92
N ARG A 196 -14.46 -11.85 -2.77
CA ARG A 196 -13.79 -12.91 -3.52
C ARG A 196 -14.00 -12.75 -5.03
N HIS A 197 -15.22 -12.47 -5.48
CA HIS A 197 -15.50 -12.20 -6.89
C HIS A 197 -14.69 -11.02 -7.44
N ALA A 198 -14.62 -9.90 -6.70
CA ALA A 198 -13.82 -8.75 -7.12
C ALA A 198 -12.32 -9.11 -7.23
N GLN A 199 -11.78 -9.87 -6.27
CA GLN A 199 -10.40 -10.37 -6.31
C GLN A 199 -10.14 -11.30 -7.49
N ARG A 200 -11.09 -12.20 -7.83
CA ARG A 200 -10.99 -13.09 -9.00
C ARG A 200 -10.88 -12.28 -10.29
N CYS A 201 -11.76 -11.30 -10.47
CA CYS A 201 -11.71 -10.41 -11.63
C CYS A 201 -10.39 -9.63 -11.72
N GLU A 202 -9.86 -9.16 -10.58
CA GLU A 202 -8.57 -8.46 -10.53
C GLU A 202 -7.40 -9.39 -10.93
N ILE A 203 -7.37 -10.62 -10.41
CA ILE A 203 -6.35 -11.62 -10.75
C ILE A 203 -6.42 -11.98 -12.23
N GLU A 204 -7.62 -12.25 -12.77
CA GLU A 204 -7.79 -12.54 -14.19
C GLU A 204 -7.30 -11.41 -15.09
N LEU A 205 -7.56 -10.15 -14.73
CA LEU A 205 -7.05 -9.00 -15.48
C LEU A 205 -5.51 -8.94 -15.44
N LYS A 206 -4.90 -9.16 -14.27
CA LYS A 206 -3.43 -9.19 -14.13
C LYS A 206 -2.81 -10.32 -14.93
N LEU A 207 -3.36 -11.53 -14.84
CA LEU A 207 -2.89 -12.69 -15.60
C LEU A 207 -3.11 -12.52 -17.11
N ALA A 208 -4.21 -11.91 -17.53
CA ALA A 208 -4.43 -11.60 -18.95
C ALA A 208 -3.36 -10.65 -19.50
N VAL A 209 -2.95 -9.64 -18.71
CA VAL A 209 -1.84 -8.76 -19.08
C VAL A 209 -0.52 -9.53 -19.10
N ALA A 210 -0.18 -10.25 -18.03
CA ALA A 210 1.08 -11.02 -17.94
C ALA A 210 1.20 -12.08 -19.06
N ARG A 211 0.11 -12.79 -19.41
CA ARG A 211 0.07 -13.75 -20.51
C ARG A 211 0.26 -13.06 -21.87
N LYS A 212 -0.37 -11.90 -22.07
CA LYS A 212 -0.21 -11.11 -23.30
C LYS A 212 1.22 -10.58 -23.45
N MET A 213 1.84 -10.23 -22.33
CA MET A 213 3.21 -9.73 -22.29
C MET A 213 4.23 -10.84 -22.00
N LYS A 214 3.87 -12.12 -22.08
CA LYS A 214 4.78 -13.24 -21.76
C LYS A 214 5.94 -13.35 -22.75
N ASP A 215 5.64 -13.12 -24.02
CA ASP A 215 6.61 -13.15 -25.11
C ASP A 215 7.09 -11.75 -25.50
N GLU A 216 6.55 -10.74 -24.81
CA GLU A 216 7.04 -9.38 -24.79
C GLU A 216 7.82 -9.16 -23.48
N GLU A 217 8.53 -8.05 -23.36
CA GLU A 217 9.09 -7.64 -22.08
C GLU A 217 8.01 -6.80 -21.36
N ASP A 218 7.29 -7.34 -20.32
CA ASP A 218 6.76 -6.63 -19.11
C ASP A 218 5.50 -7.25 -18.37
N LEU A 219 5.53 -7.46 -17.03
CA LEU A 219 4.52 -7.11 -15.95
C LEU A 219 4.17 -8.16 -14.82
N CYS A 220 3.95 -7.61 -13.58
CA CYS A 220 3.59 -8.13 -12.21
C CYS A 220 4.68 -8.67 -11.22
N ARG A 221 4.83 -8.09 -10.01
CA ARG A 221 5.94 -8.27 -9.02
C ARG A 221 6.56 -9.67 -8.82
N GLY A 222 5.79 -10.70 -8.46
CA GLY A 222 6.33 -12.07 -8.32
C GLY A 222 6.60 -12.76 -9.66
N ILE A 223 6.00 -12.23 -10.72
CA ILE A 223 6.14 -12.63 -12.11
C ILE A 223 7.11 -11.68 -12.84
N LEU A 224 7.76 -10.73 -12.14
CA LEU A 224 8.60 -9.70 -12.76
C LEU A 224 10.05 -9.89 -12.37
N GLU A 225 10.91 -9.65 -13.34
CA GLU A 225 12.34 -9.54 -13.16
C GLU A 225 12.89 -8.50 -14.14
N PHE A 226 14.09 -7.99 -13.89
CA PHE A 226 14.71 -7.04 -14.81
C PHE A 226 15.00 -7.71 -16.15
N THR A 227 14.75 -7.00 -17.25
CA THR A 227 15.09 -7.51 -18.59
C THR A 227 16.59 -7.74 -18.71
N GLU A 228 17.36 -6.72 -18.35
CA GLU A 228 18.82 -6.78 -18.30
C GLU A 228 19.22 -7.62 -17.09
N GLY A 229 20.27 -8.42 -17.21
CA GLY A 229 20.77 -9.27 -16.13
C GLY A 229 22.20 -8.92 -15.81
N CYS A 230 22.59 -9.08 -14.55
CA CYS A 230 23.94 -8.82 -14.08
C CYS A 230 24.56 -10.09 -13.49
N PRO A 231 25.88 -10.32 -13.68
CA PRO A 231 26.58 -11.38 -12.97
C PRO A 231 26.50 -11.13 -11.47
N LEU A 232 26.20 -12.17 -10.68
CA LEU A 232 26.03 -12.03 -9.24
C LEU A 232 27.28 -11.51 -8.53
N GLY A 233 28.45 -12.00 -8.90
CA GLY A 233 29.66 -11.88 -8.09
C GLY A 233 29.50 -12.47 -6.69
N LYS A 234 30.49 -12.25 -5.84
CA LYS A 234 30.47 -12.70 -4.44
C LYS A 234 29.38 -12.00 -3.63
N SER A 235 29.26 -10.68 -3.81
CA SER A 235 28.27 -9.89 -3.09
C SER A 235 26.85 -10.22 -3.51
N GLY A 236 26.56 -10.36 -4.82
CA GLY A 236 25.21 -10.68 -5.27
C GLY A 236 24.75 -12.08 -4.83
N LEU A 237 25.63 -13.07 -4.81
CA LEU A 237 25.27 -14.39 -4.26
C LEU A 237 24.93 -14.30 -2.77
N ARG A 238 25.68 -13.50 -2.00
CA ARG A 238 25.40 -13.22 -0.59
C ARG A 238 24.05 -12.53 -0.43
N TRP A 239 23.75 -11.51 -1.22
CA TRP A 239 22.49 -10.77 -1.17
C TRP A 239 21.30 -11.60 -1.60
N LEU A 240 21.43 -12.52 -2.56
CA LEU A 240 20.35 -13.47 -2.87
C LEU A 240 20.00 -14.35 -1.67
N LYS A 241 21.01 -14.85 -0.93
CA LYS A 241 20.77 -15.64 0.29
C LYS A 241 20.10 -14.82 1.39
N ILE A 242 20.52 -13.56 1.57
CA ILE A 242 19.84 -12.64 2.50
C ILE A 242 18.40 -12.39 2.05
N HIS A 243 18.17 -12.23 0.76
CA HIS A 243 16.85 -11.95 0.21
C HIS A 243 15.87 -13.12 0.39
N ILE A 244 16.33 -14.38 0.29
CA ILE A 244 15.55 -15.57 0.69
C ILE A 244 15.06 -15.44 2.12
N ALA A 245 15.95 -15.14 3.07
CA ALA A 245 15.60 -14.98 4.47
C ALA A 245 14.61 -13.81 4.71
N ASN A 246 14.83 -12.67 4.04
CA ASN A 246 13.92 -11.51 4.13
C ASN A 246 12.51 -11.85 3.66
N LEU A 247 12.37 -12.52 2.51
CA LEU A 247 11.07 -12.90 1.95
C LEU A 247 10.38 -14.03 2.72
N PHE A 248 11.16 -14.92 3.36
CA PHE A 248 10.60 -15.92 4.27
C PHE A 248 9.93 -15.25 5.48
N ALA A 249 10.56 -14.18 5.98
CA ALA A 249 10.11 -13.39 7.13
C ALA A 249 9.97 -14.24 8.41
N GLY A 250 8.97 -13.96 9.25
CA GLY A 250 8.69 -14.75 10.46
C GLY A 250 9.73 -14.60 11.57
N GLY A 251 10.47 -13.49 11.60
CA GLY A 251 11.55 -13.23 12.56
C GLY A 251 12.93 -13.64 12.05
N VAL A 252 13.01 -14.30 10.89
CA VAL A 252 14.30 -14.57 10.22
C VAL A 252 14.86 -13.27 9.61
N ASP A 253 13.98 -12.39 9.13
CA ASP A 253 14.29 -11.03 8.67
C ASP A 253 14.88 -10.15 9.79
N GLU A 254 14.70 -10.52 11.06
CA GLU A 254 15.21 -9.77 12.21
C GLU A 254 16.62 -10.25 12.64
N LEU A 255 17.14 -11.31 12.02
CA LEU A 255 18.51 -11.76 12.25
C LEU A 255 19.52 -10.80 11.60
N PHE A 256 20.73 -10.77 12.16
CA PHE A 256 21.88 -10.17 11.49
C PHE A 256 22.20 -10.93 10.19
N TYR A 257 22.90 -10.29 9.26
CA TYR A 257 23.05 -10.84 7.90
C TYR A 257 23.65 -12.25 7.84
N GLU A 258 24.63 -12.60 8.68
CA GLU A 258 25.16 -13.98 8.66
C GLU A 258 24.15 -14.99 9.21
N GLY A 259 23.29 -14.61 10.16
CA GLY A 259 22.16 -15.44 10.59
C GLY A 259 21.15 -15.68 9.46
N ARG A 260 20.88 -14.65 8.63
CA ARG A 260 20.03 -14.76 7.44
C ARG A 260 20.65 -15.69 6.37
N ILE A 261 21.96 -15.59 6.16
CA ILE A 261 22.70 -16.47 5.24
C ILE A 261 22.66 -17.91 5.74
N ALA A 262 22.96 -18.14 7.02
CA ALA A 262 22.95 -19.46 7.63
C ALA A 262 21.56 -20.11 7.56
N PHE A 263 20.48 -19.34 7.75
CA PHE A 263 19.12 -19.83 7.52
C PHE A 263 18.95 -20.39 6.11
N THR A 264 19.37 -19.65 5.09
CA THR A 264 19.26 -20.09 3.69
C THR A 264 20.11 -21.33 3.41
N GLU A 265 21.33 -21.38 3.93
CA GLU A 265 22.23 -22.53 3.76
C GLU A 265 21.70 -23.81 4.42
N ASN A 266 21.05 -23.69 5.59
CA ASN A 266 20.44 -24.81 6.29
C ASN A 266 19.17 -25.35 5.61
N HIS A 267 18.59 -24.62 4.66
CA HIS A 267 17.36 -24.99 3.96
C HIS A 267 17.55 -25.17 2.45
N LEU A 268 18.79 -25.39 1.97
CA LEU A 268 19.06 -25.57 0.53
C LEU A 268 18.25 -26.72 -0.08
N ASP A 269 18.04 -27.81 0.65
CA ASP A 269 17.22 -28.93 0.17
C ASP A 269 15.75 -28.54 -0.06
N ASP A 270 15.18 -27.72 0.83
CA ASP A 270 13.81 -27.22 0.69
C ASP A 270 13.68 -26.17 -0.42
N ILE A 271 14.75 -25.40 -0.67
CA ILE A 271 14.86 -24.45 -1.79
C ILE A 271 14.92 -25.21 -3.13
N PHE A 272 15.73 -26.25 -3.21
CA PHE A 272 15.83 -27.11 -4.39
C PHE A 272 14.52 -27.85 -4.66
N ASP A 273 13.88 -28.42 -3.62
CA ASP A 273 12.57 -29.06 -3.77
C ASP A 273 11.49 -28.07 -4.22
N SER A 274 11.44 -26.87 -3.63
CA SER A 274 10.50 -25.82 -4.03
C SER A 274 10.70 -25.38 -5.49
N THR A 275 11.94 -25.40 -5.99
CA THR A 275 12.27 -25.03 -7.36
C THR A 275 11.93 -26.14 -8.37
N ASP A 276 12.23 -27.39 -8.05
CA ASP A 276 12.08 -28.53 -8.95
C ASP A 276 10.63 -29.04 -8.98
N LYS A 277 9.96 -29.02 -7.82
CA LYS A 277 8.61 -29.55 -7.62
C LYS A 277 7.72 -28.54 -6.87
N PRO A 278 7.50 -27.33 -7.41
CA PRO A 278 6.80 -26.25 -6.71
C PRO A 278 5.39 -26.63 -6.23
N LEU A 279 4.68 -27.49 -6.97
CA LEU A 279 3.32 -27.94 -6.62
C LEU A 279 3.26 -29.39 -6.16
N ASP A 280 4.31 -30.18 -6.39
CA ASP A 280 4.27 -31.64 -6.22
C ASP A 280 5.25 -32.13 -5.12
N GLY A 281 6.09 -31.24 -4.59
CA GLY A 281 7.04 -31.51 -3.51
C GLY A 281 6.49 -31.13 -2.12
N LYS A 282 7.40 -30.73 -1.22
CA LYS A 282 7.08 -30.28 0.15
C LYS A 282 6.33 -28.95 0.18
N ARG A 283 6.44 -28.16 -0.89
CA ARG A 283 5.84 -26.81 -1.03
C ARG A 283 6.25 -25.84 0.07
N TRP A 284 7.50 -25.95 0.54
CA TRP A 284 8.02 -25.14 1.64
C TRP A 284 7.91 -23.63 1.38
N TRP A 285 8.06 -23.20 0.12
CA TRP A 285 7.89 -21.82 -0.32
C TRP A 285 6.53 -21.18 0.04
N LEU A 286 5.48 -21.98 0.30
CA LEU A 286 4.16 -21.47 0.74
C LEU A 286 4.15 -20.92 2.17
N HIS A 287 5.18 -21.22 2.96
CA HIS A 287 5.28 -20.75 4.35
C HIS A 287 5.88 -19.34 4.47
N ALA A 288 6.42 -18.79 3.38
CA ALA A 288 6.94 -17.42 3.32
C ALA A 288 5.81 -16.37 3.39
N GLU A 289 6.12 -15.15 3.86
CA GLU A 289 5.13 -14.04 3.88
C GLU A 289 4.75 -13.57 2.47
N ASP A 290 5.68 -13.66 1.51
CA ASP A 290 5.46 -13.36 0.09
C ASP A 290 5.78 -14.56 -0.81
N PRO A 291 4.90 -15.58 -0.89
CA PRO A 291 5.22 -16.89 -1.47
C PRO A 291 5.74 -16.84 -2.93
N PHE A 292 5.10 -16.08 -3.81
CA PHE A 292 5.53 -16.04 -5.22
C PHE A 292 6.85 -15.30 -5.44
N GLN A 293 7.13 -14.26 -4.65
CA GLN A 293 8.43 -13.57 -4.70
C GLN A 293 9.50 -14.53 -4.18
N PHE A 294 9.24 -15.20 -3.05
CA PHE A 294 10.13 -16.19 -2.48
C PHE A 294 10.47 -17.31 -3.48
N LEU A 295 9.46 -17.86 -4.15
CA LEU A 295 9.65 -18.90 -5.17
C LEU A 295 10.53 -18.40 -6.35
N ALA A 296 10.37 -17.15 -6.79
CA ALA A 296 11.19 -16.56 -7.84
C ALA A 296 12.68 -16.52 -7.45
N VAL A 297 12.98 -16.15 -6.20
CA VAL A 297 14.35 -16.12 -5.67
C VAL A 297 14.89 -17.54 -5.47
N CYS A 298 14.07 -18.50 -4.99
CA CYS A 298 14.46 -19.91 -4.88
C CYS A 298 14.91 -20.47 -6.24
N ILE A 299 14.13 -20.19 -7.28
CA ILE A 299 14.44 -20.58 -8.66
C ILE A 299 15.80 -20.01 -9.07
N ASN A 300 16.01 -18.71 -8.88
CA ASN A 300 17.22 -18.04 -9.32
C ASN A 300 18.47 -18.49 -8.54
N LEU A 301 18.37 -18.64 -7.22
CA LEU A 301 19.44 -19.16 -6.37
C LEU A 301 19.80 -20.60 -6.73
N THR A 302 18.80 -21.45 -6.99
CA THR A 302 19.02 -22.84 -7.40
C THR A 302 19.77 -22.92 -8.73
N GLU A 303 19.36 -22.12 -9.72
CA GLU A 303 20.03 -22.05 -11.02
C GLU A 303 21.48 -21.54 -10.87
N ALA A 304 21.71 -20.53 -10.03
CA ALA A 304 23.05 -20.04 -9.73
C ALA A 304 23.92 -21.12 -9.09
N LEU A 305 23.42 -21.81 -8.05
CA LEU A 305 24.17 -22.85 -7.32
C LEU A 305 24.43 -24.11 -8.16
N ARG A 306 23.58 -24.41 -9.15
CA ARG A 306 23.77 -25.52 -10.09
C ARG A 306 24.63 -25.17 -11.31
N SER A 307 24.91 -23.88 -11.52
CA SER A 307 25.81 -23.44 -12.59
C SER A 307 27.26 -23.83 -12.31
N SER A 308 28.12 -23.78 -13.34
CA SER A 308 29.54 -24.09 -13.19
C SER A 308 30.27 -23.13 -12.26
N SER A 309 29.80 -21.88 -12.15
CA SER A 309 30.31 -20.90 -11.20
C SER A 309 29.18 -19.93 -10.78
N PRO A 310 28.64 -20.08 -9.55
CA PRO A 310 27.52 -19.28 -9.06
C PRO A 310 27.78 -17.76 -9.12
N GLU A 311 29.02 -17.32 -8.91
CA GLU A 311 29.39 -15.90 -8.96
C GLU A 311 29.28 -15.31 -10.38
N THR A 312 29.36 -16.13 -11.43
CA THR A 312 29.24 -15.67 -12.82
C THR A 312 27.84 -15.82 -13.39
N TYR A 313 26.91 -16.39 -12.61
CA TYR A 313 25.53 -16.56 -13.02
C TYR A 313 24.86 -15.19 -13.24
N ILE A 314 24.19 -15.04 -14.39
CA ILE A 314 23.49 -13.81 -14.75
C ILE A 314 22.11 -13.82 -14.08
N SER A 315 21.94 -12.98 -13.06
CA SER A 315 20.67 -12.84 -12.35
C SER A 315 19.89 -11.63 -12.83
N HIS A 316 18.58 -11.83 -12.95
CA HIS A 316 17.59 -10.83 -13.33
C HIS A 316 16.72 -10.42 -12.14
N ILE A 317 16.84 -11.10 -11.01
CA ILE A 317 15.97 -10.90 -9.86
C ILE A 317 16.31 -9.57 -9.18
N PRO A 318 15.31 -8.68 -8.99
CA PRO A 318 15.49 -7.53 -8.12
C PRO A 318 15.61 -7.98 -6.67
N VAL A 319 16.58 -7.43 -5.94
CA VAL A 319 16.68 -7.58 -4.48
C VAL A 319 16.13 -6.33 -3.82
N HIS A 320 15.22 -6.53 -2.88
CA HIS A 320 14.51 -5.45 -2.19
C HIS A 320 15.25 -5.05 -0.92
N GLN A 321 15.33 -3.75 -0.66
CA GLN A 321 15.80 -3.16 0.59
C GLN A 321 14.69 -2.26 1.14
N ASP A 322 14.16 -2.61 2.32
CA ASP A 322 12.97 -1.97 2.88
C ASP A 322 13.33 -1.01 4.02
N GLY A 323 12.73 0.17 4.01
CA GLY A 323 12.90 1.15 5.09
C GLY A 323 12.29 0.66 6.41
N SER A 324 13.07 0.69 7.50
CA SER A 324 12.65 0.28 8.84
C SER A 324 11.66 1.27 9.47
N CYS A 325 10.38 1.17 9.09
CA CYS A 325 9.34 2.14 9.42
C CYS A 325 9.69 3.56 8.93
N ASN A 326 9.76 3.71 7.61
CA ASN A 326 10.31 4.89 6.94
C ASN A 326 9.74 6.24 7.41
N GLY A 327 8.44 6.32 7.71
CA GLY A 327 7.83 7.53 8.26
C GLY A 327 8.46 7.99 9.58
N LEU A 328 8.78 7.06 10.50
CA LEU A 328 9.49 7.38 11.74
C LEU A 328 10.96 7.72 11.49
N GLN A 329 11.62 7.10 10.51
CA GLN A 329 12.98 7.49 10.11
C GLN A 329 13.02 8.96 9.69
N HIS A 330 12.05 9.39 8.87
CA HIS A 330 11.92 10.78 8.45
C HIS A 330 11.64 11.73 9.63
N TYR A 331 10.79 11.36 10.60
CA TYR A 331 10.57 12.17 11.79
C TYR A 331 11.79 12.24 12.72
N ALA A 332 12.48 11.13 12.94
CA ALA A 332 13.69 11.09 13.77
C ALA A 332 14.80 11.96 13.17
N ALA A 333 14.95 11.97 11.84
CA ALA A 333 15.88 12.85 11.13
C ALA A 333 15.47 14.33 11.21
N LEU A 334 14.17 14.66 11.07
CA LEU A 334 13.68 16.03 11.24
C LEU A 334 13.92 16.56 12.66
N GLY A 335 13.61 15.74 13.66
CA GLY A 335 13.70 16.11 15.08
C GLY A 335 15.08 15.92 15.70
N ARG A 336 16.03 15.32 14.97
CA ARG A 336 17.34 14.88 15.50
C ARG A 336 17.20 14.06 16.80
N ASP A 337 16.19 13.18 16.84
CA ASP A 337 15.88 12.34 18.00
C ASP A 337 16.77 11.09 18.01
N LYS A 338 17.78 11.05 18.88
CA LYS A 338 18.78 9.97 18.92
C LYS A 338 18.20 8.64 19.36
N LEU A 339 17.29 8.65 20.36
CA LEU A 339 16.63 7.44 20.83
C LEU A 339 15.66 6.91 19.77
N GLY A 340 14.85 7.79 19.19
CA GLY A 340 13.99 7.46 18.06
C GLY A 340 14.80 6.89 16.89
N ALA A 341 15.90 7.55 16.51
CA ALA A 341 16.80 7.15 15.43
C ALA A 341 17.37 5.72 15.62
N ALA A 342 17.80 5.37 16.83
CA ALA A 342 18.28 4.03 17.14
C ALA A 342 17.18 2.96 16.94
N THR A 343 15.94 3.24 17.35
CA THR A 343 14.83 2.27 17.23
C THR A 343 14.38 2.01 15.78
N VAL A 344 14.73 2.91 14.85
CA VAL A 344 14.37 2.82 13.42
C VAL A 344 15.59 2.66 12.51
N ASN A 345 16.68 2.15 13.07
CA ASN A 345 17.91 1.79 12.37
C ASN A 345 18.60 2.96 11.64
N LEU A 346 18.45 4.20 12.11
CA LEU A 346 19.26 5.32 11.63
C LEU A 346 20.66 5.34 12.28
N VAL A 347 20.81 4.68 13.42
CA VAL A 347 22.09 4.45 14.10
C VAL A 347 22.52 3.01 13.85
N ALA A 348 23.81 2.79 13.62
CA ALA A 348 24.37 1.46 13.44
C ALA A 348 24.14 0.58 14.68
N GLY A 349 23.71 -0.66 14.47
CA GLY A 349 23.55 -1.68 15.50
C GLY A 349 24.06 -3.03 15.02
N GLU A 350 24.33 -3.95 15.95
CA GLU A 350 24.80 -5.31 15.60
C GLU A 350 23.72 -6.13 14.89
N LYS A 351 22.46 -5.91 15.26
CA LYS A 351 21.26 -6.51 14.66
C LYS A 351 20.23 -5.44 14.31
N PRO A 352 19.30 -5.72 13.38
CA PRO A 352 18.18 -4.82 13.10
C PRO A 352 17.38 -4.55 14.37
N ALA A 353 17.11 -3.28 14.67
CA ALA A 353 16.12 -2.87 15.66
C ALA A 353 14.71 -3.06 15.10
N ASP A 354 13.82 -3.65 15.90
CA ASP A 354 12.40 -3.81 15.56
C ASP A 354 11.54 -2.89 16.43
N VAL A 355 11.24 -1.70 15.89
CA VAL A 355 10.37 -0.71 16.54
C VAL A 355 9.01 -1.29 16.95
N TYR A 356 8.49 -2.25 16.19
CA TYR A 356 7.18 -2.84 16.44
C TYR A 356 7.19 -3.72 17.69
N SER A 357 8.20 -4.57 17.87
CA SER A 357 8.38 -5.35 19.11
C SER A 357 8.65 -4.46 20.31
N GLY A 358 9.42 -3.38 20.15
CA GLY A 358 9.62 -2.38 21.20
C GLY A 358 8.31 -1.74 21.68
N ILE A 359 7.46 -1.32 20.74
CA ILE A 359 6.13 -0.78 21.05
C ILE A 359 5.22 -1.85 21.65
N ALA A 360 5.23 -3.08 21.13
CA ALA A 360 4.45 -4.18 21.68
C ALA A 360 4.81 -4.46 23.14
N ALA A 361 6.11 -4.46 23.47
CA ALA A 361 6.59 -4.60 24.86
C ALA A 361 6.08 -3.45 25.74
N ARG A 362 6.16 -2.19 25.25
CA ARG A 362 5.65 -1.04 26.00
C ARG A 362 4.13 -1.11 26.21
N VAL A 363 3.37 -1.53 25.20
CA VAL A 363 1.92 -1.76 25.30
C VAL A 363 1.62 -2.82 26.35
N LEU A 364 2.35 -3.93 26.32
CA LEU A 364 2.20 -5.02 27.28
C LEU A 364 2.46 -4.54 28.72
N ASP A 365 3.48 -3.70 28.95
CA ASP A 365 3.78 -3.13 30.27
C ASP A 365 2.69 -2.18 30.77
N ILE A 366 2.09 -1.38 29.88
CA ILE A 366 0.94 -0.54 30.23
C ILE A 366 -0.26 -1.43 30.59
N MET A 367 -0.56 -2.44 29.77
CA MET A 367 -1.69 -3.36 30.01
C MET A 367 -1.53 -4.19 31.29
N ARG A 368 -0.31 -4.65 31.60
CA ARG A 368 -0.03 -5.36 32.86
C ARG A 368 -0.31 -4.49 34.09
N ARG A 369 0.10 -3.22 34.07
CA ARG A 369 -0.19 -2.26 35.14
C ARG A 369 -1.69 -1.96 35.24
N ASP A 370 -2.36 -1.77 34.10
CA ASP A 370 -3.79 -1.50 34.06
C ASP A 370 -4.64 -2.69 34.53
N ALA A 371 -4.22 -3.92 34.25
CA ALA A 371 -4.88 -5.15 34.69
C ALA A 371 -4.83 -5.37 36.21
N GLN A 372 -3.88 -4.74 36.92
CA GLN A 372 -3.78 -4.80 38.37
C GLN A 372 -4.67 -3.77 39.09
N LYS A 373 -5.27 -2.82 38.34
CA LYS A 373 -6.17 -1.82 38.91
C LYS A 373 -7.51 -2.44 39.27
N ASP A 374 -8.17 -1.83 40.24
CA ASP A 374 -9.53 -2.21 40.65
C ASP A 374 -10.52 -1.96 39.49
N PRO A 375 -11.22 -2.99 38.99
CA PRO A 375 -12.23 -2.86 37.93
C PRO A 375 -13.34 -1.86 38.23
N ASP A 376 -13.68 -1.65 39.51
CA ASP A 376 -14.74 -0.71 39.91
C ASP A 376 -14.28 0.75 39.74
N VAL A 377 -12.97 1.00 39.81
CA VAL A 377 -12.35 2.31 39.63
C VAL A 377 -11.89 2.50 38.18
N PHE A 378 -11.43 1.43 37.52
CA PHE A 378 -10.91 1.43 36.16
C PHE A 378 -11.51 0.27 35.35
N PRO A 379 -12.67 0.49 34.68
CA PRO A 379 -13.36 -0.57 33.95
C PRO A 379 -12.53 -1.26 32.85
N ASP A 380 -11.55 -0.56 32.29
CA ASP A 380 -10.60 -1.08 31.31
C ASP A 380 -9.64 -2.14 31.90
N ALA A 381 -9.57 -2.32 33.23
CA ALA A 381 -8.77 -3.37 33.88
C ALA A 381 -9.17 -4.78 33.40
N LEU A 382 -10.46 -5.03 33.18
CA LEU A 382 -10.96 -6.31 32.66
C LEU A 382 -10.51 -6.53 31.21
N ARG A 383 -10.56 -5.49 30.37
CA ARG A 383 -10.09 -5.53 28.98
C ARG A 383 -8.58 -5.74 28.92
N ALA A 384 -7.84 -5.13 29.84
CA ALA A 384 -6.40 -5.34 29.95
C ALA A 384 -6.07 -6.80 30.28
N LYS A 385 -6.78 -7.41 31.26
CA LYS A 385 -6.62 -8.84 31.59
C LYS A 385 -6.85 -9.76 30.39
N GLU A 386 -7.90 -9.50 29.60
CA GLU A 386 -8.23 -10.28 28.40
C GLU A 386 -7.14 -10.16 27.32
N LEU A 387 -6.56 -8.97 27.16
CA LEU A 387 -5.66 -8.67 26.05
C LEU A 387 -4.18 -8.93 26.32
N ILE A 388 -3.72 -9.09 27.57
CA ILE A 388 -2.30 -9.28 27.91
C ILE A 388 -1.64 -10.39 27.07
N ASN A 389 -2.32 -11.52 26.88
CA ASN A 389 -1.79 -12.65 26.11
C ASN A 389 -1.96 -12.51 24.59
N GLN A 390 -2.56 -11.41 24.13
CA GLN A 390 -2.83 -11.12 22.73
C GLN A 390 -1.88 -10.07 22.14
N VAL A 391 -1.07 -9.40 22.97
CA VAL A 391 -0.16 -8.33 22.52
C VAL A 391 1.11 -8.95 21.93
N ASP A 392 1.32 -8.73 20.64
CA ASP A 392 2.56 -9.03 19.94
C ASP A 392 2.84 -8.00 18.84
N ARG A 393 3.95 -8.20 18.14
CA ARG A 393 4.36 -7.41 16.97
C ARG A 393 3.24 -7.28 15.93
N LYS A 394 2.59 -8.39 15.56
CA LYS A 394 1.56 -8.46 14.50
C LYS A 394 0.30 -7.68 14.85
N LEU A 395 -0.05 -7.58 16.14
CA LEU A 395 -1.19 -6.77 16.61
C LEU A 395 -0.95 -5.28 16.40
N VAL A 396 0.25 -4.78 16.72
CA VAL A 396 0.56 -3.34 16.71
C VAL A 396 1.14 -2.83 15.38
N LYS A 397 1.81 -3.69 14.59
CA LYS A 397 2.54 -3.33 13.35
C LYS A 397 1.76 -2.40 12.43
N GLN A 398 0.52 -2.79 12.06
CA GLN A 398 -0.28 -1.99 11.12
C GLN A 398 -0.65 -0.61 11.70
N THR A 399 -0.99 -0.54 12.99
CA THR A 399 -1.36 0.72 13.64
C THR A 399 -0.17 1.65 13.72
N VAL A 400 0.97 1.17 14.22
CA VAL A 400 2.22 1.94 14.31
C VAL A 400 2.64 2.47 12.95
N MET A 401 2.69 1.60 11.94
CA MET A 401 3.12 1.94 10.58
C MET A 401 2.23 3.02 9.94
N THR A 402 0.93 3.04 10.26
CA THR A 402 -0.02 3.95 9.62
C THR A 402 -0.33 5.20 10.45
N SER A 403 -0.07 5.19 11.75
CA SER A 403 -0.27 6.35 12.64
C SER A 403 0.64 7.51 12.30
N VAL A 404 1.89 7.25 11.90
CA VAL A 404 2.82 8.29 11.41
C VAL A 404 2.35 8.94 10.11
N TYR A 405 1.54 8.21 9.35
CA TYR A 405 0.86 8.68 8.14
C TYR A 405 -0.57 9.15 8.41
N GLY A 406 -0.87 9.57 9.64
CA GLY A 406 -2.07 10.31 9.98
C GLY A 406 -3.33 9.45 10.13
N VAL A 407 -3.18 8.15 10.38
CA VAL A 407 -4.33 7.33 10.80
C VAL A 407 -4.92 7.86 12.10
N THR A 408 -6.21 8.20 12.03
CA THR A 408 -6.99 8.63 13.20
C THR A 408 -7.21 7.48 14.18
N TYR A 409 -7.53 7.80 15.44
CA TYR A 409 -7.94 6.82 16.46
C TYR A 409 -8.98 5.81 15.96
N ILE A 410 -9.98 6.24 15.18
CA ILE A 410 -11.02 5.36 14.63
C ILE A 410 -10.39 4.34 13.67
N GLY A 411 -9.48 4.79 12.81
CA GLY A 411 -8.76 3.91 11.88
C GLY A 411 -7.85 2.93 12.60
N ALA A 412 -7.11 3.39 13.61
CA ALA A 412 -6.26 2.56 14.46
C ALA A 412 -7.06 1.46 15.18
N ARG A 413 -8.21 1.83 15.78
CA ARG A 413 -9.15 0.88 16.38
C ARG A 413 -9.63 -0.14 15.38
N ASP A 414 -10.02 0.27 14.17
CA ASP A 414 -10.54 -0.66 13.15
C ASP A 414 -9.46 -1.62 12.63
N GLN A 415 -8.20 -1.17 12.58
CA GLN A 415 -7.04 -2.02 12.27
C GLN A 415 -6.83 -3.09 13.35
N ILE A 416 -6.79 -2.67 14.62
CA ILE A 416 -6.63 -3.58 15.76
C ILE A 416 -7.84 -4.52 15.87
N LYS A 417 -9.07 -4.03 15.66
CA LYS A 417 -10.28 -4.87 15.68
C LYS A 417 -10.19 -6.04 14.69
N ARG A 418 -9.66 -5.81 13.48
CA ARG A 418 -9.44 -6.90 12.51
C ARG A 418 -8.46 -7.95 13.04
N ARG A 419 -7.33 -7.50 13.60
CA ARG A 419 -6.31 -8.40 14.17
C ARG A 419 -6.79 -9.17 15.39
N LEU A 420 -7.59 -8.56 16.26
CA LEU A 420 -8.21 -9.24 17.40
C LEU A 420 -9.23 -10.28 16.95
N LYS A 421 -9.99 -9.99 15.88
CA LYS A 421 -10.95 -10.94 15.30
C LYS A 421 -10.26 -12.19 14.74
N GLU A 422 -9.10 -12.03 14.09
CA GLU A 422 -8.26 -13.14 13.60
C GLU A 422 -7.77 -14.05 14.75
N ARG A 423 -7.69 -13.52 15.98
CA ARG A 423 -7.24 -14.22 17.19
C ARG A 423 -8.37 -14.80 18.03
N GLY A 424 -9.61 -14.78 17.54
CA GLY A 424 -10.75 -15.37 18.24
C GLY A 424 -11.39 -14.47 19.31
N ILE A 425 -11.00 -13.20 19.44
CA ILE A 425 -11.73 -12.24 20.28
C ILE A 425 -13.04 -11.89 19.56
N THR A 426 -14.18 -12.18 20.19
CA THR A 426 -15.51 -12.02 19.56
C THR A 426 -16.37 -10.95 20.24
N GLU A 427 -17.58 -10.75 19.73
CA GLU A 427 -18.57 -9.85 20.35
C GLU A 427 -18.99 -10.33 21.75
N GLU A 428 -18.85 -11.62 22.07
CA GLU A 428 -19.05 -12.14 23.43
C GLU A 428 -17.96 -11.65 24.41
N SER A 429 -16.77 -11.32 23.89
CA SER A 429 -15.62 -10.80 24.64
C SER A 429 -15.48 -9.26 24.60
N ASP A 430 -16.55 -8.53 24.24
CA ASP A 430 -16.52 -7.07 24.01
C ASP A 430 -15.38 -6.63 23.04
N ILE A 431 -15.32 -7.22 21.85
CA ILE A 431 -14.30 -6.88 20.83
C ILE A 431 -14.22 -5.36 20.57
N PHE A 432 -15.35 -4.65 20.65
CA PHE A 432 -15.37 -3.21 20.44
C PHE A 432 -14.62 -2.47 21.55
N GLY A 433 -14.94 -2.74 22.81
CA GLY A 433 -14.23 -2.16 23.95
C GLY A 433 -12.76 -2.56 24.00
N CYS A 434 -12.45 -3.83 23.77
CA CYS A 434 -11.08 -4.34 23.67
C CYS A 434 -10.28 -3.62 22.57
N SER A 435 -10.86 -3.43 21.38
CA SER A 435 -10.21 -2.70 20.29
C SER A 435 -10.00 -1.21 20.60
N CYS A 436 -10.93 -0.58 21.33
CA CYS A 436 -10.81 0.81 21.77
C CYS A 436 -9.64 0.97 22.76
N TYR A 437 -9.61 0.12 23.78
CA TYR A 437 -8.57 0.14 24.81
C TYR A 437 -7.19 -0.13 24.20
N ALA A 438 -7.05 -1.22 23.42
CA ALA A 438 -5.79 -1.55 22.75
C ALA A 438 -5.28 -0.44 21.83
N ALA A 439 -6.17 0.21 21.04
CA ALA A 439 -5.78 1.33 20.19
C ALA A 439 -5.31 2.54 21.00
N LYS A 440 -5.98 2.86 22.11
CA LYS A 440 -5.59 3.95 23.00
C LYS A 440 -4.22 3.69 23.60
N VAL A 441 -4.00 2.49 24.16
CA VAL A 441 -2.71 2.12 24.76
C VAL A 441 -1.58 2.12 23.73
N THR A 442 -1.83 1.60 22.52
CA THR A 442 -0.84 1.58 21.43
C THR A 442 -0.43 3.00 21.02
N LEU A 443 -1.39 3.91 20.86
CA LEU A 443 -1.10 5.30 20.51
C LEU A 443 -0.40 6.06 21.64
N THR A 444 -0.72 5.75 22.90
CA THR A 444 0.01 6.28 24.06
C THR A 444 1.45 5.80 24.06
N ALA A 445 1.70 4.50 23.91
CA ALA A 445 3.05 3.93 23.85
C ALA A 445 3.88 4.54 22.71
N LEU A 446 3.29 4.70 21.53
CA LEU A 446 3.93 5.37 20.40
C LEU A 446 4.30 6.82 20.72
N GLY A 447 3.39 7.56 21.36
CA GLY A 447 3.61 8.96 21.74
C GLY A 447 4.66 9.14 22.84
N GLU A 448 4.81 8.16 23.74
CA GLU A 448 5.86 8.15 24.79
C GLU A 448 7.24 7.82 24.20
N MET A 449 7.30 6.94 23.19
CA MET A 449 8.57 6.54 22.57
C MET A 449 9.09 7.53 21.53
N PHE A 450 8.21 8.33 20.91
CA PHE A 450 8.55 9.25 19.81
C PHE A 450 8.03 10.66 20.08
N GLU A 451 8.48 11.25 21.18
CA GLU A 451 8.04 12.59 21.61
C GLU A 451 8.42 13.67 20.59
N ALA A 452 9.63 13.64 20.04
CA ALA A 452 10.07 14.60 19.02
C ALA A 452 9.20 14.53 17.76
N ALA A 453 8.89 13.32 17.27
CA ALA A 453 7.99 13.12 16.14
C ALA A 453 6.59 13.69 16.42
N ARG A 454 6.06 13.45 17.63
CA ARG A 454 4.77 14.00 18.06
C ARG A 454 4.77 15.52 18.12
N SER A 455 5.85 16.13 18.61
CA SER A 455 6.00 17.58 18.66
C SER A 455 6.01 18.20 17.26
N ILE A 456 6.73 17.61 16.31
CA ILE A 456 6.74 18.04 14.90
C ILE A 456 5.35 17.87 14.26
N MET A 457 4.68 16.73 14.48
CA MET A 457 3.33 16.51 13.96
C MET A 457 2.33 17.54 14.47
N ASN A 458 2.40 17.89 15.76
CA ASN A 458 1.55 18.92 16.35
C ASN A 458 1.85 20.30 15.76
N TRP A 459 3.13 20.66 15.66
CA TRP A 459 3.57 21.93 15.07
C TRP A 459 3.06 22.09 13.63
N LEU A 460 3.27 21.07 12.78
CA LEU A 460 2.73 21.04 11.41
C LEU A 460 1.19 21.24 11.44
N GLY A 461 0.50 20.48 12.28
CA GLY A 461 -0.96 20.58 12.43
C GLY A 461 -1.44 21.97 12.84
N ASP A 462 -0.71 22.65 13.72
CA ASP A 462 -1.07 23.98 14.20
C ASP A 462 -0.78 25.07 13.15
N CYS A 463 0.34 24.98 12.42
CA CYS A 463 0.59 25.81 11.23
C CYS A 463 -0.53 25.64 10.19
N ALA A 464 -0.93 24.40 9.90
CA ALA A 464 -2.01 24.10 8.98
C ALA A 464 -3.37 24.66 9.45
N LYS A 465 -3.62 24.64 10.76
CA LYS A 465 -4.84 25.22 11.35
C LYS A 465 -4.88 26.73 11.17
N ILE A 466 -3.75 27.42 11.38
CA ILE A 466 -3.64 28.89 11.21
C ILE A 466 -3.96 29.27 9.77
N ILE A 467 -3.29 28.65 8.79
CA ILE A 467 -3.51 28.91 7.35
C ILE A 467 -4.96 28.62 6.96
N ALA A 468 -5.48 27.45 7.35
CA ALA A 468 -6.82 27.04 6.95
C ALA A 468 -7.93 27.86 7.59
N SER A 469 -7.68 28.50 8.74
CA SER A 469 -8.65 29.37 9.41
C SER A 469 -8.90 30.66 8.60
N GLU A 470 -7.90 31.13 7.84
CA GLU A 470 -8.03 32.19 6.84
C GLU A 470 -8.67 31.71 5.52
N ASN A 471 -9.22 30.49 5.50
CA ASN A 471 -9.82 29.86 4.33
C ASN A 471 -8.83 29.62 3.16
N GLU A 472 -7.53 29.55 3.47
CA GLU A 472 -6.48 29.20 2.52
C GLU A 472 -6.06 27.73 2.66
N PRO A 473 -5.75 27.01 1.56
CA PRO A 473 -5.26 25.64 1.65
C PRO A 473 -3.78 25.64 2.04
N VAL A 474 -3.35 24.62 2.77
CA VAL A 474 -1.92 24.43 3.04
C VAL A 474 -1.22 24.05 1.74
N ARG A 475 -0.12 24.72 1.46
CA ARG A 475 0.73 24.51 0.28
C ARG A 475 2.19 24.62 0.64
N TRP A 476 3.03 23.75 0.09
CA TRP A 476 4.48 23.79 0.28
C TRP A 476 5.17 23.36 -1.01
N THR A 477 6.47 23.54 -1.08
CA THR A 477 7.30 23.02 -2.17
C THR A 477 8.21 21.93 -1.59
N THR A 478 8.29 20.77 -2.24
CA THR A 478 9.21 19.71 -1.79
C THR A 478 10.66 20.15 -1.98
N PRO A 479 11.62 19.49 -1.30
CA PRO A 479 13.05 19.75 -1.52
C PRO A 479 13.48 19.61 -2.99
N LEU A 480 12.77 18.79 -3.78
CA LEU A 480 12.99 18.65 -5.23
C LEU A 480 12.25 19.67 -6.11
N GLY A 481 11.61 20.67 -5.50
CA GLY A 481 10.93 21.74 -6.23
C GLY A 481 9.48 21.43 -6.63
N LEU A 482 8.88 20.30 -6.23
CA LEU A 482 7.48 20.01 -6.58
C LEU A 482 6.52 20.84 -5.71
N PRO A 483 5.64 21.70 -6.26
CA PRO A 483 4.61 22.36 -5.46
C PRO A 483 3.51 21.36 -5.09
N VAL A 484 3.13 21.35 -3.81
CA VAL A 484 2.07 20.51 -3.25
C VAL A 484 1.03 21.41 -2.58
N VAL A 485 -0.25 21.15 -2.84
CA VAL A 485 -1.42 21.88 -2.37
C VAL A 485 -2.43 20.86 -1.87
N GLN A 486 -2.82 20.97 -0.60
CA GLN A 486 -3.82 20.07 -0.03
C GLN A 486 -5.22 20.34 -0.62
N PRO A 487 -5.90 19.32 -1.17
CA PRO A 487 -7.16 19.51 -1.90
C PRO A 487 -8.40 19.60 -1.00
N TYR A 488 -8.23 19.63 0.34
CA TYR A 488 -9.34 19.45 1.28
C TYR A 488 -10.24 20.69 1.38
N ARG A 489 -11.25 20.73 0.52
CA ARG A 489 -12.30 21.75 0.44
C ARG A 489 -13.67 21.11 0.62
N LYS A 490 -14.66 21.90 1.04
CA LYS A 490 -16.04 21.42 1.15
C LYS A 490 -16.54 21.09 -0.26
N LEU A 491 -17.23 19.96 -0.37
CA LEU A 491 -17.85 19.54 -1.62
C LEU A 491 -19.28 20.06 -1.68
N GLY A 492 -19.53 20.94 -2.64
CA GLY A 492 -20.86 21.35 -3.06
C GLY A 492 -21.50 20.25 -3.89
N ARG A 493 -22.83 20.30 -4.02
CA ARG A 493 -23.58 19.39 -4.88
C ARG A 493 -24.21 20.19 -6.01
N ARG A 494 -24.13 19.66 -7.22
CA ARG A 494 -24.84 20.18 -8.38
C ARG A 494 -25.68 19.07 -8.98
N SER A 495 -26.97 19.34 -9.12
CA SER A 495 -27.89 18.47 -9.83
C SER A 495 -27.83 18.77 -11.32
N ILE A 496 -27.62 17.74 -12.14
CA ILE A 496 -27.62 17.83 -13.60
C ILE A 496 -28.71 16.90 -14.12
N LYS A 497 -29.70 17.48 -14.79
CA LYS A 497 -30.72 16.70 -15.49
C LYS A 497 -30.07 16.05 -16.72
N THR A 498 -30.20 14.74 -16.82
CA THR A 498 -29.74 13.97 -17.98
C THR A 498 -30.93 13.24 -18.62
N SER A 499 -30.68 12.48 -19.68
CA SER A 499 -31.76 11.74 -20.35
C SER A 499 -32.30 10.56 -19.53
N LEU A 500 -31.47 9.97 -18.66
CA LEU A 500 -31.87 8.81 -17.84
C LEU A 500 -32.36 9.20 -16.44
N GLN A 501 -31.69 10.15 -15.79
CA GLN A 501 -32.01 10.58 -14.42
C GLN A 501 -31.38 11.94 -14.09
N VAL A 502 -31.67 12.47 -12.90
CA VAL A 502 -30.94 13.62 -12.35
C VAL A 502 -29.70 13.11 -11.62
N LEU A 503 -28.51 13.44 -12.13
CA LEU A 503 -27.25 13.10 -11.50
C LEU A 503 -26.85 14.19 -10.49
N ILE A 504 -26.46 13.78 -9.29
CA ILE A 504 -25.91 14.68 -8.28
C ILE A 504 -24.39 14.57 -8.32
N LEU A 505 -23.74 15.57 -8.92
CA LEU A 505 -22.28 15.63 -8.98
C LEU A 505 -21.72 16.43 -7.80
N GLN A 506 -20.56 16.01 -7.32
CA GLN A 506 -19.79 16.77 -6.34
C GLN A 506 -18.90 17.77 -7.06
N LYS A 507 -18.87 19.02 -6.58
CA LYS A 507 -17.97 20.08 -7.07
C LYS A 507 -17.28 20.72 -5.87
N GLU A 508 -15.97 20.94 -5.95
CA GLU A 508 -15.23 21.68 -4.94
C GLU A 508 -15.80 23.10 -4.80
N THR A 509 -16.00 23.56 -3.56
CA THR A 509 -16.30 24.95 -3.25
C THR A 509 -15.05 25.70 -2.83
N ASP A 510 -15.15 27.02 -2.69
CA ASP A 510 -14.04 27.86 -2.23
C ASP A 510 -13.79 27.75 -0.72
N LYS A 511 -14.62 26.99 0.02
CA LYS A 511 -14.51 26.84 1.47
C LYS A 511 -13.59 25.69 1.85
N VAL A 512 -12.49 26.00 2.53
CA VAL A 512 -11.51 25.03 3.03
C VAL A 512 -12.05 24.24 4.22
N MET A 513 -11.63 22.97 4.34
CA MET A 513 -11.95 22.11 5.47
C MET A 513 -10.82 22.14 6.51
N VAL A 514 -10.86 23.11 7.43
CA VAL A 514 -9.82 23.36 8.46
C VAL A 514 -9.36 22.07 9.14
N GLN A 515 -10.29 21.28 9.69
CA GLN A 515 -9.94 20.05 10.39
C GLN A 515 -9.20 19.04 9.51
N ARG A 516 -9.58 18.93 8.23
CA ARG A 516 -8.93 17.98 7.31
C ARG A 516 -7.56 18.46 6.88
N GLN A 517 -7.39 19.76 6.61
CA GLN A 517 -6.08 20.36 6.32
C GLN A 517 -5.11 20.08 7.48
N ARG A 518 -5.52 20.43 8.72
CA ARG A 518 -4.76 20.17 9.95
C ARG A 518 -4.33 18.72 10.09
N THR A 519 -5.26 17.77 10.02
CA THR A 519 -4.95 16.35 10.27
C THR A 519 -4.17 15.69 9.14
N ALA A 520 -4.27 16.20 7.92
CA ALA A 520 -3.63 15.58 6.75
C ALA A 520 -2.29 16.24 6.39
N PHE A 521 -1.94 17.38 7.00
CA PHE A 521 -0.68 18.05 6.66
C PHE A 521 0.55 17.29 7.12
N PRO A 522 0.67 16.85 8.38
CA PRO A 522 1.82 16.04 8.81
C PRO A 522 2.10 14.82 7.91
N PRO A 523 1.11 13.94 7.62
CA PRO A 523 1.39 12.76 6.80
C PRO A 523 1.68 13.10 5.34
N ASN A 524 1.00 14.08 4.75
CA ASN A 524 1.31 14.47 3.36
C ASN A 524 2.70 15.11 3.25
N PHE A 525 3.14 15.83 4.29
CA PHE A 525 4.47 16.44 4.33
C PHE A 525 5.56 15.37 4.41
N VAL A 526 5.44 14.40 5.32
CA VAL A 526 6.38 13.26 5.40
C VAL A 526 6.36 12.42 4.13
N HIS A 527 5.18 12.16 3.55
CA HIS A 527 5.05 11.53 2.23
C HIS A 527 5.62 12.34 1.05
N SER A 528 5.96 13.60 1.27
CA SER A 528 6.67 14.38 0.26
C SER A 528 8.19 14.29 0.44
N LEU A 529 8.66 14.01 1.66
CA LEU A 529 10.06 13.77 1.97
C LEU A 529 10.48 12.35 1.59
N ASP A 530 9.65 11.33 1.87
CA ASP A 530 9.90 9.94 1.43
C ASP A 530 10.08 9.85 -0.09
N SER A 531 9.19 10.51 -0.85
CA SER A 531 9.23 10.56 -2.30
C SER A 531 10.42 11.37 -2.79
N SER A 532 10.84 12.41 -2.05
CA SER A 532 12.02 13.19 -2.42
C SER A 532 13.29 12.35 -2.25
N HIS A 533 13.41 11.62 -1.13
CA HIS A 533 14.52 10.70 -0.88
C HIS A 533 14.59 9.59 -1.93
N MET A 534 13.46 8.96 -2.26
CA MET A 534 13.39 7.92 -3.28
C MET A 534 13.81 8.46 -4.66
N MET A 535 13.30 9.63 -5.05
CA MET A 535 13.65 10.26 -6.33
C MET A 535 15.13 10.65 -6.41
N MET A 536 15.70 11.19 -5.32
CA MET A 536 17.13 11.50 -5.24
C MET A 536 17.98 10.25 -5.38
N THR A 537 17.59 9.18 -4.69
CA THR A 537 18.27 7.87 -4.74
C THR A 537 18.18 7.28 -6.15
N ALA A 538 17.01 7.27 -6.77
CA ALA A 538 16.81 6.74 -8.12
C ALA A 538 17.72 7.41 -9.16
N VAL A 539 17.80 8.75 -9.14
CA VAL A 539 18.65 9.52 -10.06
C VAL A 539 20.13 9.24 -9.80
N ALA A 540 20.54 9.16 -8.54
CA ALA A 540 21.92 8.87 -8.17
C ALA A 540 22.34 7.44 -8.55
N CYS A 541 21.49 6.44 -8.33
CA CYS A 541 21.70 5.06 -8.77
C CYS A 541 21.89 4.98 -10.29
N LYS A 542 21.03 5.64 -11.06
CA LYS A 542 21.20 5.71 -12.52
C LYS A 542 22.51 6.38 -12.92
N GLY A 543 22.91 7.44 -12.23
CA GLY A 543 24.21 8.11 -12.45
C GLY A 543 25.41 7.19 -12.19
N ALA A 544 25.26 6.25 -11.26
CA ALA A 544 26.24 5.20 -10.96
C ALA A 544 26.09 3.94 -11.86
N GLY A 545 25.12 3.92 -12.79
CA GLY A 545 24.91 2.81 -13.72
C GLY A 545 24.05 1.65 -13.18
N LEU A 546 23.36 1.85 -12.05
CA LEU A 546 22.51 0.84 -11.43
C LEU A 546 21.09 0.88 -11.99
N ASN A 547 20.47 -0.30 -12.12
CA ASN A 547 19.03 -0.40 -12.33
C ASN A 547 18.30 -0.15 -11.01
N PHE A 548 17.38 0.81 -11.00
CA PHE A 548 16.61 1.15 -9.80
C PHE A 548 15.11 1.01 -10.06
N ALA A 549 14.42 0.40 -9.11
CA ALA A 549 12.97 0.45 -8.99
C ALA A 549 12.57 0.73 -7.55
N GLY A 550 11.40 1.32 -7.36
CA GLY A 550 10.93 1.69 -6.03
C GLY A 550 9.43 1.44 -5.88
N VAL A 551 9.06 0.86 -4.75
CA VAL A 551 7.68 0.81 -4.27
C VAL A 551 7.63 1.56 -2.96
N HIS A 552 7.29 2.85 -3.01
CA HIS A 552 7.30 3.71 -1.83
C HIS A 552 8.67 3.64 -1.11
N ASP A 553 8.72 3.01 0.06
CA ASP A 553 9.87 2.83 0.95
C ASP A 553 10.63 1.50 0.74
N SER A 554 10.37 0.80 -0.36
CA SER A 554 11.06 -0.42 -0.78
C SER A 554 11.87 -0.17 -2.05
N TYR A 555 13.20 -0.25 -1.98
CA TYR A 555 14.14 0.10 -3.07
C TYR A 555 14.82 -1.14 -3.64
N TRP A 556 14.79 -1.28 -4.96
CA TRP A 556 15.13 -2.52 -5.65
C TRP A 556 16.23 -2.27 -6.68
N THR A 557 17.22 -3.17 -6.71
CA THR A 557 18.32 -3.20 -7.69
C THR A 557 18.75 -4.65 -7.94
N HIS A 558 19.71 -4.89 -8.84
CA HIS A 558 20.33 -6.21 -9.00
C HIS A 558 21.08 -6.62 -7.73
N ALA A 559 21.12 -7.91 -7.43
CA ALA A 559 21.80 -8.44 -6.24
C ALA A 559 23.27 -7.99 -6.12
N CYS A 560 24.00 -7.88 -7.24
CA CYS A 560 25.40 -7.42 -7.26
C CYS A 560 25.58 -5.95 -6.87
N ASP A 561 24.53 -5.15 -7.00
CA ASP A 561 24.55 -3.69 -6.88
C ASP A 561 23.97 -3.21 -5.53
N VAL A 562 23.49 -4.12 -4.69
CA VAL A 562 22.81 -3.78 -3.42
C VAL A 562 23.71 -2.99 -2.49
N ASP A 563 25.00 -3.35 -2.36
CA ASP A 563 25.94 -2.63 -1.51
C ASP A 563 26.10 -1.16 -1.95
N GLU A 564 26.22 -0.93 -3.26
CA GLU A 564 26.39 0.40 -3.82
C GLU A 564 25.09 1.21 -3.74
N MET A 565 23.93 0.59 -4.00
CA MET A 565 22.63 1.22 -3.76
C MET A 565 22.47 1.60 -2.29
N ASN A 566 22.88 0.74 -1.35
CA ASN A 566 22.82 0.99 0.08
C ASN A 566 23.73 2.15 0.51
N ARG A 567 24.89 2.32 -0.13
CA ARG A 567 25.74 3.50 0.06
C ARG A 567 25.03 4.76 -0.43
N ILE A 568 24.55 4.76 -1.68
CA ILE A 568 23.87 5.90 -2.32
C ILE A 568 22.62 6.32 -1.54
N LEU A 569 21.78 5.38 -1.11
CA LEU A 569 20.55 5.71 -0.40
C LEU A 569 20.82 6.38 0.95
N ARG A 570 21.89 5.99 1.66
CA ARG A 570 22.29 6.62 2.93
C ARG A 570 22.81 8.03 2.69
N GLU A 571 23.67 8.21 1.68
CA GLU A 571 24.18 9.52 1.28
C GLU A 571 23.07 10.49 0.90
N LYS A 572 22.11 10.05 0.08
CA LYS A 572 20.99 10.89 -0.35
C LYS A 572 20.01 11.20 0.78
N PHE A 573 19.87 10.31 1.77
CA PHE A 573 19.11 10.61 2.99
C PHE A 573 19.78 11.71 3.81
N VAL A 574 21.10 11.60 4.04
CA VAL A 574 21.86 12.61 4.77
C VAL A 574 21.83 13.95 4.05
N GLU A 575 22.07 13.97 2.74
CA GLU A 575 22.02 15.18 1.90
C GLU A 575 20.65 15.88 2.00
N LEU A 576 19.56 15.11 1.95
CA LEU A 576 18.20 15.66 2.10
C LEU A 576 18.02 16.38 3.44
N TYR A 577 18.50 15.77 4.54
CA TYR A 577 18.29 16.26 5.90
C TYR A 577 19.37 17.21 6.45
N GLU A 578 20.50 17.37 5.73
CA GLU A 578 21.44 18.48 5.94
C GLU A 578 20.80 19.83 5.52
N THR A 579 19.77 19.79 4.66
CA THR A 579 18.96 20.98 4.33
C THR A 579 18.06 21.37 5.52
N PRO A 580 17.91 22.67 5.84
CA PRO A 580 17.04 23.13 6.94
C PRO A 580 15.56 23.07 6.54
N ILE A 581 15.00 21.86 6.43
CA ILE A 581 13.66 21.60 5.86
C ILE A 581 12.55 22.32 6.62
N LEU A 582 12.54 22.26 7.96
CA LEU A 582 11.48 22.86 8.77
C LEU A 582 11.58 24.39 8.80
N GLU A 583 12.80 24.93 8.81
CA GLU A 583 13.06 26.38 8.72
C GLU A 583 12.59 26.91 7.36
N ASN A 584 12.99 26.27 6.27
CA ASN A 584 12.58 26.65 4.92
C ASN A 584 11.05 26.62 4.76
N LEU A 585 10.40 25.64 5.39
CA LEU A 585 8.94 25.55 5.40
C LEU A 585 8.31 26.72 6.17
N LEU A 586 8.82 27.03 7.36
CA LEU A 586 8.34 28.14 8.19
C LEU A 586 8.54 29.49 7.47
N GLU A 587 9.73 29.75 6.95
CA GLU A 587 10.03 30.97 6.19
C GLU A 587 9.11 31.09 4.97
N SER A 588 8.85 29.98 4.26
CA SER A 588 7.90 29.97 3.14
C SER A 588 6.47 30.30 3.58
N PHE A 589 6.03 29.89 4.77
CA PHE A 589 4.72 30.24 5.30
C PHE A 589 4.65 31.71 5.71
N GLU A 590 5.64 32.22 6.44
CA GLU A 590 5.73 33.62 6.84
C GLU A 590 5.74 34.55 5.62
N LYS A 591 6.50 34.20 4.58
CA LYS A 591 6.53 34.95 3.32
C LYS A 591 5.19 34.91 2.57
N SER A 592 4.51 33.77 2.60
CA SER A 592 3.21 33.61 1.93
C SER A 592 2.05 34.26 2.69
N PHE A 593 2.20 34.40 4.01
CA PHE A 593 1.17 34.89 4.92
C PHE A 593 1.77 35.87 5.94
N PRO A 594 2.23 37.06 5.51
CA PRO A 594 2.98 38.00 6.35
C PRO A 594 2.19 38.59 7.52
N THR A 595 0.86 38.45 7.50
CA THR A 595 -0.04 38.91 8.57
C THR A 595 -0.33 37.83 9.61
N LEU A 596 0.11 36.59 9.40
CA LEU A 596 -0.12 35.47 10.31
C LEU A 596 1.11 35.21 11.18
N SER A 597 0.88 34.90 12.45
CA SER A 597 1.92 34.48 13.38
C SER A 597 1.94 32.97 13.49
N PHE A 598 3.07 32.36 13.19
CA PHE A 598 3.28 30.91 13.29
C PHE A 598 3.97 30.55 14.61
N PRO A 599 3.71 29.35 15.17
CA PRO A 599 4.43 28.87 16.35
C PRO A 599 5.92 28.64 16.02
N PRO A 600 6.82 28.84 17.00
CA PRO A 600 8.25 28.56 16.80
C PRO A 600 8.48 27.08 16.49
N LEU A 601 9.61 26.78 15.86
CA LEU A 601 10.01 25.42 15.57
C LEU A 601 10.16 24.61 16.86
N PRO A 602 9.79 23.31 16.87
CA PRO A 602 10.10 22.42 17.98
C PRO A 602 11.62 22.29 18.19
N ASP A 603 12.02 22.07 19.44
CA ASP A 603 13.41 21.79 19.77
C ASP A 603 13.92 20.53 19.05
N ARG A 604 15.17 20.59 18.59
CA ARG A 604 15.88 19.45 17.99
C ARG A 604 16.72 18.74 19.05
N GLY A 605 16.80 17.43 18.94
CA GLY A 605 17.72 16.62 19.73
C GLY A 605 19.16 16.69 19.20
N ASP A 606 19.97 15.73 19.64
CA ASP A 606 21.42 15.64 19.47
C ASP A 606 21.85 14.56 18.47
N PHE A 607 20.93 13.97 17.71
CA PHE A 607 21.26 12.94 16.71
C PHE A 607 22.13 13.51 15.58
N GLU A 608 23.30 12.90 15.36
CA GLU A 608 24.19 13.23 14.26
C GLU A 608 23.78 12.47 13.00
N LEU A 609 23.27 13.21 12.01
CA LEU A 609 22.79 12.65 10.75
C LEU A 609 23.80 11.76 10.03
N ARG A 610 25.11 12.03 10.19
CA ARG A 610 26.17 11.27 9.54
C ARG A 610 26.29 9.84 10.08
N GLU A 611 25.75 9.54 11.26
CA GLU A 611 25.65 8.18 11.79
C GLU A 611 24.84 7.26 10.85
N VAL A 612 23.93 7.81 10.04
CA VAL A 612 23.16 7.05 9.04
C VAL A 612 24.08 6.40 7.99
N LEU A 613 25.19 7.03 7.65
CA LEU A 613 26.14 6.52 6.65
C LEU A 613 26.72 5.16 7.05
N GLU A 614 26.84 4.92 8.36
CA GLU A 614 27.39 3.67 8.90
C GLU A 614 26.32 2.66 9.26
N SER A 615 25.02 2.98 9.13
CA SER A 615 23.94 2.10 9.55
C SER A 615 23.63 1.00 8.51
N PRO A 616 23.97 -0.28 8.76
CA PRO A 616 23.77 -1.34 7.78
C PRO A 616 22.30 -1.79 7.65
N TYR A 617 21.45 -1.43 8.62
CA TYR A 617 20.05 -1.85 8.70
C TYR A 617 19.06 -0.71 8.46
N PHE A 618 19.53 0.48 8.04
CA PHE A 618 18.67 1.62 7.70
C PHE A 618 17.59 1.23 6.69
N PHE A 619 18.02 0.58 5.60
CA PHE A 619 17.18 -0.16 4.65
C PHE A 619 17.77 -1.58 4.58
N ASN A 620 16.96 -2.63 4.78
CA ASN A 620 17.49 -4.01 4.87
C ASN A 620 16.53 -5.12 4.47
#